data_AF-A0A6N2EPH2-F1
#
_entry.id   AF-A0A6N2EPH2-F1
#
_cell.length_a   1.000
_cell.length_b   1.000
_cell.length_c   1.000
_cell.angle_alpha   90.00
_cell.angle_beta   90.00
_cell.angle_gamma   90.00
#
_symmetry.space_group_name_H-M   'P 1'
#
loop_
_entity.id
_entity.type
_entity.pdbx_description
1 polymer ?
#
loop_
_entity_poly.entity_id
_entity_poly.type
_entity_poly.pdbx_seq_one_letter_code
_entity_poly.pdbx_strand_id
1 'polypeptide(L)'
;MTPPATDRPRDAATPGRSPPLPFTRLITDLSRGQGPTVICVGGVHGNEPAGIAAAAVVGQKLSDLAQWRGRFLAMVGHVAASNAADPTLRCFERDLNRIVTREEIDTASRTAPAERSPEQAELVELVQRLGAAAEQSGGDATLVDLHTVSSPSPAFAFVEDSIPARRLGLGLGLPLVLGFEEELRGLLVDYATNELGILSLLVEAGTHDDPESVTVHEAAIWTILQHRGLVDDAQRAAGFDVAQRLRAAAGRQAAKTFDIRCRVPVGSPPLEMAESSQAFKRVWKGITTVATRQHPDRTETVRAPADGLLFMPNRQARRRPEDDAFFVIRPVWRRLMWMSASLRRRGWTHRVLAALPGVRRTDAVTLEVDHGVAALMTRDVFHLFGYRVHQSRPTPYQRMPMRALLAIPAIARAVLRAAGLLKRTEREVWVVRRRRLDLPSRG
;
A
#
# COMPACT_ATOMS: atom_id res chain seq x y z
N MET A 1 -15.02 -61.87 12.17
CA MET A 1 -15.25 -60.67 13.01
C MET A 1 -14.81 -59.47 12.19
N THR A 2 -15.80 -58.79 11.63
CA THR A 2 -15.65 -57.65 10.70
C THR A 2 -16.38 -56.48 11.37
N PRO A 3 -15.77 -55.31 11.54
CA PRO A 3 -16.45 -54.20 12.21
C PRO A 3 -17.57 -53.62 11.32
N PRO A 4 -18.64 -53.08 11.92
CA PRO A 4 -19.78 -52.56 11.17
C PRO A 4 -19.43 -51.21 10.52
N ALA A 5 -19.99 -50.99 9.32
CA ALA A 5 -19.88 -49.76 8.56
C ALA A 5 -20.53 -48.59 9.33
N THR A 6 -19.75 -47.53 9.56
CA THR A 6 -20.26 -46.26 10.06
C THR A 6 -20.82 -45.46 8.89
N ASP A 7 -22.14 -45.32 8.88
CA ASP A 7 -22.91 -44.48 7.98
C ASP A 7 -22.56 -43.00 8.25
N ARG A 8 -21.99 -42.29 7.27
CA ARG A 8 -21.86 -40.82 7.33
C ARG A 8 -23.14 -40.23 6.75
N PRO A 9 -23.83 -39.30 7.43
CA PRO A 9 -24.98 -38.64 6.84
C PRO A 9 -24.54 -37.84 5.62
N ARG A 10 -25.23 -38.07 4.49
CA ARG A 10 -25.17 -37.20 3.31
C ARG A 10 -25.64 -35.82 3.73
N ASP A 11 -24.78 -34.82 3.57
CA ASP A 11 -25.17 -33.42 3.73
C ASP A 11 -26.37 -33.12 2.83
N ALA A 12 -27.48 -32.78 3.46
CA ALA A 12 -28.68 -32.32 2.80
C ALA A 12 -28.38 -30.98 2.14
N ALA A 13 -28.48 -30.95 0.82
CA ALA A 13 -28.40 -29.73 0.03
C ALA A 13 -29.50 -28.75 0.47
N THR A 14 -29.11 -27.61 1.03
CA THR A 14 -29.99 -26.48 1.30
C THR A 14 -30.55 -25.95 -0.04
N PRO A 15 -31.88 -25.84 -0.22
CA PRO A 15 -32.45 -25.43 -1.49
C PRO A 15 -32.40 -23.91 -1.68
N GLY A 16 -32.05 -23.47 -2.89
CA GLY A 16 -32.66 -22.27 -3.48
C GLY A 16 -32.00 -20.90 -3.27
N ARG A 17 -30.67 -20.80 -3.15
CA ARG A 17 -30.00 -19.55 -3.54
C ARG A 17 -29.45 -19.72 -4.95
N SER A 18 -29.96 -18.93 -5.90
CA SER A 18 -29.28 -18.71 -7.17
C SER A 18 -27.82 -18.40 -6.86
N PRO A 19 -26.84 -18.97 -7.59
CA PRO A 19 -25.46 -18.58 -7.42
C PRO A 19 -25.38 -17.05 -7.53
N PRO A 20 -24.58 -16.37 -6.68
CA PRO A 20 -24.43 -14.93 -6.78
C PRO A 20 -24.05 -14.58 -8.22
N LEU A 21 -24.66 -13.52 -8.75
CA LEU A 21 -24.32 -13.03 -10.08
C LEU A 21 -22.80 -12.79 -10.14
N PRO A 22 -22.15 -13.14 -11.25
CA PRO A 22 -20.71 -12.91 -11.39
C PRO A 22 -20.44 -11.41 -11.24
N PHE A 23 -19.36 -11.09 -10.55
CA PHE A 23 -18.87 -9.73 -10.45
C PHE A 23 -18.59 -9.17 -11.84
N THR A 24 -18.95 -7.91 -12.05
CA THR A 24 -18.60 -7.15 -13.24
C THR A 24 -17.60 -6.05 -12.86
N ARG A 25 -16.91 -5.47 -13.85
CA ARG A 25 -15.94 -4.40 -13.60
C ARG A 25 -16.54 -3.24 -12.79
N LEU A 26 -17.75 -2.82 -13.13
CA LEU A 26 -18.41 -1.67 -12.53
C LEU A 26 -19.45 -2.14 -11.52
N ILE A 27 -19.24 -1.79 -10.25
CA ILE A 27 -20.18 -2.09 -9.16
C ILE A 27 -21.23 -0.98 -9.08
N THR A 28 -20.78 0.28 -9.07
CA THR A 28 -21.66 1.45 -9.03
C THR A 28 -20.95 2.67 -9.63
N ASP A 29 -21.74 3.56 -10.24
CA ASP A 29 -21.29 4.89 -10.68
C ASP A 29 -22.42 5.87 -10.42
N LEU A 30 -22.34 6.57 -9.29
CA LEU A 30 -23.35 7.52 -8.85
C LEU A 30 -22.75 8.92 -8.89
N SER A 31 -23.51 9.88 -9.41
CA SER A 31 -23.12 11.29 -9.42
C SER A 31 -24.29 12.17 -8.99
N ARG A 32 -24.04 13.16 -8.12
CA ARG A 32 -25.05 14.10 -7.67
C ARG A 32 -24.47 15.49 -7.41
N GLY A 33 -24.94 16.49 -8.14
CA GLY A 33 -24.47 17.86 -8.01
C GLY A 33 -22.96 18.00 -8.26
N GLN A 34 -22.41 19.15 -7.86
CA GLN A 34 -20.96 19.38 -7.91
C GLN A 34 -20.30 18.89 -6.62
N GLY A 35 -19.12 18.28 -6.73
CA GLY A 35 -18.35 17.81 -5.60
C GLY A 35 -17.19 16.91 -6.02
N PRO A 36 -16.43 16.38 -5.04
CA PRO A 36 -15.28 15.53 -5.30
C PRO A 36 -15.69 14.14 -5.77
N THR A 37 -14.73 13.43 -6.36
CA THR A 37 -14.90 12.03 -6.76
C THR A 37 -14.21 11.10 -5.75
N VAL A 38 -14.91 10.07 -5.28
CA VAL A 38 -14.31 8.95 -4.55
C VAL A 38 -14.45 7.69 -5.39
N ILE A 39 -13.31 7.06 -5.66
CA ILE A 39 -13.20 5.83 -6.43
C ILE A 39 -12.79 4.71 -5.48
N CYS A 40 -13.61 3.67 -5.36
CA CYS A 40 -13.28 2.46 -4.59
C CYS A 40 -12.94 1.32 -5.55
N VAL A 41 -11.84 0.62 -5.30
CA VAL A 41 -11.48 -0.61 -6.01
C VAL A 41 -11.36 -1.72 -4.99
N GLY A 42 -12.21 -2.73 -5.10
CA GLY A 42 -12.11 -3.97 -4.33
C GLY A 42 -11.73 -5.14 -5.23
N GLY A 43 -11.18 -6.21 -4.65
CA GLY A 43 -10.86 -7.42 -5.41
C GLY A 43 -9.79 -7.21 -6.48
N VAL A 44 -8.77 -6.38 -6.20
CA VAL A 44 -7.52 -6.40 -6.97
C VAL A 44 -6.89 -7.79 -6.91
N HIS A 45 -7.10 -8.50 -5.81
CA HIS A 45 -6.85 -9.93 -5.66
C HIS A 45 -8.18 -10.70 -5.56
N GLY A 46 -8.28 -11.83 -6.26
CA GLY A 46 -9.54 -12.60 -6.35
C GLY A 46 -10.03 -13.19 -5.04
N ASN A 47 -9.11 -13.49 -4.11
CA ASN A 47 -9.41 -14.06 -2.81
C ASN A 47 -9.79 -13.01 -1.74
N GLU A 48 -10.07 -11.77 -2.14
CA GLU A 48 -10.35 -10.64 -1.24
C GLU A 48 -11.70 -9.93 -1.57
N PRO A 49 -12.84 -10.64 -1.50
CA PRO A 49 -14.13 -10.10 -1.96
C PRO A 49 -14.77 -9.06 -1.02
N ALA A 50 -14.26 -8.91 0.21
CA ALA A 50 -14.88 -8.05 1.23
C ALA A 50 -15.00 -6.57 0.79
N GLY A 51 -13.98 -6.05 0.08
CA GLY A 51 -13.99 -4.69 -0.45
C GLY A 51 -15.05 -4.48 -1.54
N ILE A 52 -15.29 -5.49 -2.39
CA ILE A 52 -16.34 -5.46 -3.42
C ILE A 52 -17.71 -5.35 -2.75
N ALA A 53 -17.97 -6.23 -1.77
CA ALA A 53 -19.23 -6.27 -1.05
C ALA A 53 -19.51 -4.95 -0.31
N ALA A 54 -18.52 -4.42 0.40
CA ALA A 54 -18.64 -3.16 1.12
C ALA A 54 -18.94 -1.98 0.18
N ALA A 55 -18.25 -1.88 -0.95
CA ALA A 55 -18.47 -0.81 -1.91
C ALA A 55 -19.86 -0.89 -2.57
N ALA A 56 -20.38 -2.11 -2.81
CA ALA A 56 -21.75 -2.31 -3.27
C ALA A 56 -22.79 -1.82 -2.24
N VAL A 57 -22.60 -2.17 -0.96
CA VAL A 57 -23.49 -1.74 0.13
C VAL A 57 -23.48 -0.21 0.27
N VAL A 58 -22.31 0.42 0.22
CA VAL A 58 -22.21 1.89 0.29
C VAL A 58 -22.88 2.54 -0.93
N GLY A 59 -22.68 1.99 -2.13
CA GLY A 59 -23.34 2.46 -3.34
C GLY A 59 -24.87 2.45 -3.21
N GLN A 60 -25.44 1.34 -2.74
CA GLN A 60 -26.88 1.24 -2.51
C GLN A 60 -27.38 2.24 -1.45
N LYS A 61 -26.65 2.39 -0.33
CA LYS A 61 -27.01 3.39 0.67
C LYS A 61 -26.95 4.81 0.11
N LEU A 62 -25.95 5.13 -0.73
CA LEU A 62 -25.85 6.44 -1.40
C LEU A 62 -26.98 6.70 -2.40
N SER A 63 -27.45 5.70 -3.13
CA SER A 63 -28.59 5.87 -4.05
C SER A 63 -29.87 6.23 -3.28
N ASP A 64 -30.03 5.69 -2.07
CA ASP A 64 -31.22 5.90 -1.24
C ASP A 64 -31.13 7.19 -0.39
N LEU A 65 -29.94 7.78 -0.27
CA LEU A 65 -29.71 8.99 0.53
C LEU A 65 -30.23 10.26 -0.16
N ALA A 66 -31.07 11.00 0.57
CA ALA A 66 -31.66 12.25 0.10
C ALA A 66 -30.64 13.39 -0.09
N GLN A 67 -29.53 13.39 0.66
CA GLN A 67 -28.53 14.47 0.64
C GLN A 67 -27.10 13.90 0.63
N TRP A 68 -26.42 14.05 -0.51
CA TRP A 68 -24.99 13.87 -0.70
C TRP A 68 -24.59 14.58 -2.01
N ARG A 69 -23.29 14.76 -2.25
CA ARG A 69 -22.78 15.43 -3.47
C ARG A 69 -21.51 14.80 -4.02
N GLY A 70 -21.17 15.13 -5.26
CA GLY A 70 -19.97 14.64 -5.94
C GLY A 70 -20.24 13.32 -6.68
N ARG A 71 -19.21 12.49 -6.80
CA ARG A 71 -19.29 11.21 -7.50
C ARG A 71 -18.73 10.07 -6.66
N PHE A 72 -19.46 8.96 -6.60
CA PHE A 72 -19.00 7.71 -6.03
C PHE A 72 -18.93 6.64 -7.12
N LEU A 73 -17.72 6.17 -7.40
CA LEU A 73 -17.42 5.13 -8.39
C LEU A 73 -16.85 3.93 -7.65
N ALA A 74 -17.45 2.75 -7.82
CA ALA A 74 -16.89 1.51 -7.28
C ALA A 74 -16.67 0.48 -8.38
N MET A 75 -15.50 -0.16 -8.36
CA MET A 75 -15.07 -1.11 -9.36
C MET A 75 -14.47 -2.36 -8.71
N VAL A 76 -14.51 -3.46 -9.47
CA VAL A 76 -13.75 -4.66 -9.19
C VAL A 76 -12.39 -4.54 -9.86
N GLY A 77 -11.31 -4.87 -9.17
CA GLY A 77 -9.93 -4.74 -9.66
C GLY A 77 -9.52 -5.86 -10.62
N HIS A 78 -9.82 -7.11 -10.28
CA HIS A 78 -9.55 -8.28 -11.11
C HIS A 78 -10.81 -9.13 -11.22
N VAL A 79 -11.60 -8.88 -12.27
CA VAL A 79 -12.92 -9.49 -12.49
C VAL A 79 -12.82 -11.00 -12.66
N ALA A 80 -11.88 -11.47 -13.48
CA ALA A 80 -11.69 -12.89 -13.75
C ALA A 80 -11.27 -13.68 -12.50
N ALA A 81 -10.35 -13.15 -11.68
CA ALA A 81 -9.92 -13.81 -10.46
C ALA A 81 -11.01 -13.78 -9.38
N SER A 82 -11.75 -12.67 -9.25
CA SER A 82 -12.87 -12.55 -8.29
C SER A 82 -14.04 -13.48 -8.60
N ASN A 83 -14.17 -13.92 -9.87
CA ASN A 83 -15.18 -14.87 -10.32
C ASN A 83 -14.65 -16.30 -10.47
N ALA A 84 -13.39 -16.56 -10.11
CA ALA A 84 -12.82 -17.89 -10.23
C ALA A 84 -13.51 -18.87 -9.28
N ALA A 85 -13.61 -20.13 -9.70
CA ALA A 85 -14.21 -21.18 -8.87
C ALA A 85 -13.38 -21.48 -7.60
N ASP A 86 -12.09 -21.14 -7.61
CA ASP A 86 -11.19 -21.30 -6.47
C ASP A 86 -11.21 -20.03 -5.61
N PRO A 87 -11.84 -20.05 -4.41
CA PRO A 87 -11.93 -18.87 -3.54
C PRO A 87 -10.57 -18.48 -2.92
N THR A 88 -9.53 -19.30 -3.08
CA THR A 88 -8.17 -19.01 -2.61
C THR A 88 -7.30 -18.38 -3.69
N LEU A 89 -7.81 -18.23 -4.92
CA LEU A 89 -7.06 -17.68 -6.04
C LEU A 89 -6.85 -16.17 -5.88
N ARG A 90 -5.61 -15.78 -5.59
CA ARG A 90 -5.18 -14.39 -5.58
C ARG A 90 -5.15 -13.77 -6.99
N CYS A 91 -4.50 -14.46 -7.92
CA CYS A 91 -4.27 -14.07 -9.31
C CYS A 91 -3.87 -15.32 -10.12
N PHE A 92 -3.91 -15.24 -11.45
CA PHE A 92 -3.56 -16.37 -12.34
C PHE A 92 -2.06 -16.50 -12.51
N GLU A 93 -1.38 -15.44 -12.97
CA GLU A 93 0.04 -15.47 -13.36
C GLU A 93 0.92 -14.52 -12.57
N ARG A 94 0.47 -13.27 -12.39
CA ARG A 94 1.23 -12.22 -11.68
C ARG A 94 0.30 -11.46 -10.76
N ASP A 95 0.80 -10.93 -9.65
CA ASP A 95 -0.01 -10.08 -8.79
C ASP A 95 -0.31 -8.76 -9.53
N LEU A 96 -1.60 -8.45 -9.74
CA LEU A 96 -2.02 -7.23 -10.44
C LEU A 96 -1.48 -5.97 -9.73
N ASN A 97 -1.42 -5.99 -8.39
CA ASN A 97 -0.86 -4.93 -7.56
C ASN A 97 0.68 -4.94 -7.49
N ARG A 98 1.35 -5.62 -8.43
CA ARG A 98 2.80 -5.58 -8.66
C ARG A 98 3.17 -5.15 -10.08
N ILE A 99 2.18 -5.06 -10.97
CA ILE A 99 2.39 -4.76 -12.39
C ILE A 99 1.73 -3.44 -12.83
N VAL A 100 1.15 -2.63 -11.93
CA VAL A 100 0.59 -1.31 -12.28
C VAL A 100 1.73 -0.29 -12.46
N THR A 101 2.57 -0.53 -13.46
CA THR A 101 3.70 0.33 -13.83
C THR A 101 3.53 0.83 -15.24
N ARG A 102 4.11 1.98 -15.58
CA ARG A 102 4.02 2.53 -16.93
C ARG A 102 4.54 1.56 -17.98
N GLU A 103 5.63 0.86 -17.67
CA GLU A 103 6.23 -0.11 -18.58
C GLU A 103 5.29 -1.29 -18.88
N GLU A 104 4.64 -1.83 -17.85
CA GLU A 104 3.69 -2.93 -17.97
C GLU A 104 2.39 -2.50 -18.68
N ILE A 105 1.90 -1.29 -18.37
CA ILE A 105 0.71 -0.71 -19.03
C ILE A 105 0.98 -0.50 -20.53
N ASP A 106 2.12 0.09 -20.87
CA ASP A 106 2.52 0.34 -22.27
C ASP A 106 2.69 -0.98 -23.03
N THR A 107 3.31 -1.97 -22.39
CA THR A 107 3.45 -3.33 -22.94
C THR A 107 2.08 -3.93 -23.21
N ALA A 108 1.23 -4.01 -22.18
CA ALA A 108 -0.09 -4.62 -22.26
C ALA A 108 -1.00 -3.92 -23.29
N SER A 109 -0.90 -2.60 -23.41
CA SER A 109 -1.68 -1.81 -24.37
C SER A 109 -1.26 -2.06 -25.82
N ARG A 110 0.01 -2.37 -26.08
CA ARG A 110 0.53 -2.75 -27.41
C ARG A 110 0.28 -4.23 -27.74
N THR A 111 0.17 -5.10 -26.74
CA THR A 111 -0.20 -6.50 -26.93
C THR A 111 -1.62 -6.60 -27.48
N ALA A 112 -1.81 -7.42 -28.51
CA ALA A 112 -3.12 -7.68 -29.10
C ALA A 112 -4.07 -8.26 -28.04
N PRO A 113 -5.36 -7.90 -28.00
CA PRO A 113 -6.28 -8.34 -26.95
C PRO A 113 -6.33 -9.86 -26.74
N ALA A 114 -6.22 -10.65 -27.80
CA ALA A 114 -6.23 -12.12 -27.74
C ALA A 114 -4.94 -12.74 -27.19
N GLU A 115 -3.85 -11.98 -27.13
CA GLU A 115 -2.53 -12.41 -26.65
C GLU A 115 -2.23 -11.92 -25.24
N ARG A 116 -3.12 -11.10 -24.65
CA ARG A 116 -2.95 -10.58 -23.30
C ARG A 116 -3.10 -11.71 -22.29
N SER A 117 -2.22 -11.73 -21.29
CA SER A 117 -2.47 -12.52 -20.08
C SER A 117 -3.76 -12.03 -19.39
N PRO A 118 -4.40 -12.85 -18.54
CA PRO A 118 -5.57 -12.42 -17.76
C PRO A 118 -5.33 -11.09 -17.03
N GLU A 119 -4.18 -10.93 -16.36
CA GLU A 119 -3.84 -9.70 -15.66
C GLU A 119 -3.56 -8.51 -16.58
N GLN A 120 -3.01 -8.73 -17.78
CA GLN A 120 -2.81 -7.64 -18.74
C GLN A 120 -4.14 -7.08 -19.25
N ALA A 121 -5.12 -7.95 -19.50
CA ALA A 121 -6.46 -7.53 -19.89
C ALA A 121 -7.13 -6.69 -18.78
N GLU A 122 -7.01 -7.14 -17.53
CA GLU A 122 -7.52 -6.43 -16.35
C GLU A 122 -6.82 -5.10 -16.13
N LEU A 123 -5.48 -5.08 -16.24
CA LEU A 123 -4.66 -3.88 -16.10
C LEU A 123 -5.08 -2.80 -17.08
N VAL A 124 -5.19 -3.12 -18.38
CA VAL A 124 -5.55 -2.15 -19.42
C VAL A 124 -6.93 -1.57 -19.18
N GLU A 125 -7.93 -2.39 -18.88
CA GLU A 125 -9.28 -1.90 -18.64
C GLU A 125 -9.36 -1.04 -17.36
N LEU A 126 -8.72 -1.49 -16.27
CA LEU A 126 -8.75 -0.79 -14.99
C LEU A 126 -8.09 0.59 -15.09
N VAL A 127 -6.90 0.69 -15.69
CA VAL A 127 -6.18 1.98 -15.80
C VAL A 127 -6.89 2.96 -16.74
N GLN A 128 -7.55 2.47 -17.81
CA GLN A 128 -8.37 3.31 -18.68
C GLN A 128 -9.53 3.94 -17.92
N ARG A 129 -10.25 3.16 -17.11
CA ARG A 129 -11.38 3.67 -16.32
C ARG A 129 -10.94 4.62 -15.20
N LEU A 130 -9.83 4.29 -14.53
CA LEU A 130 -9.24 5.17 -13.51
C LEU A 130 -8.77 6.49 -14.13
N GLY A 131 -8.11 6.44 -15.28
CA GLY A 131 -7.69 7.62 -16.03
C GLY A 131 -8.88 8.51 -16.40
N ALA A 132 -9.92 7.93 -17.00
CA ALA A 132 -11.14 8.67 -17.35
C ALA A 132 -11.81 9.30 -16.12
N ALA A 133 -11.92 8.57 -15.00
CA ALA A 133 -12.51 9.09 -13.77
C ALA A 133 -11.67 10.22 -13.14
N ALA A 134 -10.34 10.10 -13.17
CA ALA A 134 -9.42 11.14 -12.71
C ALA A 134 -9.52 12.40 -13.58
N GLU A 135 -9.52 12.26 -14.91
CA GLU A 135 -9.66 13.38 -15.84
C GLU A 135 -10.99 14.12 -15.66
N GLN A 136 -12.10 13.38 -15.57
CA GLN A 136 -13.44 13.95 -15.37
C GLN A 136 -13.58 14.70 -14.04
N SER A 137 -12.79 14.33 -13.03
CA SER A 137 -12.76 15.02 -11.73
C SER A 137 -11.92 16.31 -11.72
N GLY A 138 -11.19 16.61 -12.79
CA GLY A 138 -10.22 17.71 -12.81
C GLY A 138 -9.09 17.54 -11.77
N GLY A 139 -8.81 16.29 -11.36
CA GLY A 139 -7.84 15.96 -10.32
C GLY A 139 -8.39 15.95 -8.89
N ASP A 140 -9.64 16.35 -8.64
CA ASP A 140 -10.28 16.24 -7.33
C ASP A 140 -10.92 14.86 -7.10
N ALA A 141 -10.09 13.82 -7.25
CA ALA A 141 -10.46 12.45 -6.97
C ALA A 141 -9.65 11.85 -5.83
N THR A 142 -10.24 10.85 -5.16
CA THR A 142 -9.57 10.00 -4.17
C THR A 142 -9.80 8.55 -4.51
N LEU A 143 -8.73 7.79 -4.74
CA LEU A 143 -8.75 6.33 -4.89
C LEU A 143 -8.63 5.65 -3.53
N VAL A 144 -9.52 4.69 -3.26
CA VAL A 144 -9.48 3.80 -2.09
C VAL A 144 -9.33 2.38 -2.60
N ASP A 145 -8.16 1.78 -2.34
CA ASP A 145 -7.84 0.40 -2.68
C ASP A 145 -8.16 -0.51 -1.49
N LEU A 146 -9.10 -1.44 -1.63
CA LEU A 146 -9.71 -2.21 -0.53
C LEU A 146 -9.19 -3.65 -0.55
N HIS A 147 -8.43 -4.02 0.49
CA HIS A 147 -7.75 -5.30 0.65
C HIS A 147 -8.08 -5.97 1.98
N THR A 148 -7.75 -7.26 2.04
CA THR A 148 -7.68 -8.03 3.28
C THR A 148 -6.36 -8.79 3.33
N VAL A 149 -5.93 -9.20 4.53
CA VAL A 149 -4.65 -9.89 4.72
C VAL A 149 -4.80 -11.40 4.92
N SER A 150 -3.74 -12.15 4.63
CA SER A 150 -3.72 -13.62 4.77
C SER A 150 -3.53 -14.12 6.21
N SER A 151 -3.32 -13.25 7.18
CA SER A 151 -3.08 -13.66 8.57
C SER A 151 -3.70 -12.70 9.58
N PRO A 152 -4.09 -13.19 10.78
CA PRO A 152 -4.72 -12.36 11.80
C PRO A 152 -3.95 -11.08 12.06
N SER A 153 -4.62 -9.95 11.82
CA SER A 153 -4.09 -8.60 11.95
C SER A 153 -5.23 -7.64 12.32
N PRO A 154 -4.98 -6.59 13.13
CA PRO A 154 -5.88 -5.46 13.16
C PRO A 154 -5.99 -4.84 11.76
N ALA A 155 -7.10 -4.17 11.49
CA ALA A 155 -7.25 -3.37 10.29
C ALA A 155 -6.23 -2.22 10.29
N PHE A 156 -5.74 -1.82 9.12
CA PHE A 156 -4.79 -0.72 8.95
C PHE A 156 -4.95 -0.02 7.60
N ALA A 157 -4.36 1.17 7.49
CA ALA A 157 -4.33 1.93 6.25
C ALA A 157 -2.88 2.16 5.81
N PHE A 158 -2.66 2.12 4.50
CA PHE A 158 -1.43 2.55 3.86
C PHE A 158 -1.70 3.82 3.07
N VAL A 159 -0.78 4.78 3.18
CA VAL A 159 -0.76 5.98 2.36
C VAL A 159 0.64 6.28 1.89
N GLU A 160 0.74 6.87 0.70
CA GLU A 160 1.98 7.53 0.31
C GLU A 160 2.37 8.62 1.31
N ASP A 161 3.68 8.83 1.44
CA ASP A 161 4.21 9.77 2.41
C ASP A 161 4.11 11.25 1.97
N SER A 162 2.91 11.71 1.61
CA SER A 162 2.56 13.12 1.32
C SER A 162 1.69 13.73 2.42
N ILE A 163 1.69 15.05 2.57
CA ILE A 163 0.89 15.77 3.56
C ILE A 163 -0.62 15.55 3.35
N PRO A 164 -1.18 15.66 2.12
CA PRO A 164 -2.60 15.37 1.90
C PRO A 164 -2.98 13.92 2.24
N ALA A 165 -2.16 12.95 1.83
CA ALA A 165 -2.43 11.54 2.08
C ALA A 165 -2.30 11.17 3.57
N ARG A 166 -1.30 11.71 4.27
CA ARG A 166 -1.20 11.62 5.75
C ARG A 166 -2.44 12.14 6.44
N ARG A 167 -2.99 13.29 6.02
CA ARG A 167 -4.21 13.86 6.62
C ARG A 167 -5.40 12.93 6.44
N LEU A 168 -5.59 12.40 5.22
CA LEU A 168 -6.67 11.48 4.93
C LEU A 168 -6.52 10.17 5.71
N GLY A 169 -5.33 9.55 5.70
CA GLY A 169 -5.06 8.30 6.40
C GLY A 169 -5.19 8.42 7.93
N LEU A 170 -4.74 9.53 8.52
CA LEU A 170 -4.95 9.81 9.95
C LEU A 170 -6.43 9.99 10.31
N GLY A 171 -7.24 10.49 9.37
CA GLY A 171 -8.68 10.66 9.53
C GLY A 171 -9.45 9.37 9.75
N LEU A 172 -8.92 8.24 9.28
CA LEU A 172 -9.51 6.91 9.50
C LEU A 172 -9.41 6.43 10.95
N GLY A 173 -8.45 6.94 11.73
CA GLY A 173 -8.16 6.44 13.07
C GLY A 173 -7.57 5.01 13.12
N LEU A 174 -7.42 4.36 11.96
CA LEU A 174 -6.69 3.09 11.80
C LEU A 174 -5.18 3.30 12.04
N PRO A 175 -4.43 2.22 12.36
CA PRO A 175 -2.98 2.20 12.25
C PRO A 175 -2.58 2.63 10.84
N LEU A 176 -1.71 3.64 10.74
CA LEU A 176 -1.26 4.19 9.47
C LEU A 176 0.16 3.72 9.18
N VAL A 177 0.38 3.05 8.05
CA VAL A 177 1.71 2.65 7.58
C VAL A 177 2.14 3.58 6.46
N LEU A 178 3.40 4.03 6.50
CA LEU A 178 4.03 4.90 5.50
C LEU A 178 5.17 4.14 4.79
N GLY A 179 5.46 4.50 3.54
CA GLY A 179 6.67 4.08 2.84
C GLY A 179 6.60 2.74 2.11
N PHE A 180 5.41 2.17 1.91
CA PHE A 180 5.17 0.91 1.19
C PHE A 180 5.53 1.01 -0.30
N GLU A 181 5.33 2.19 -0.88
CA GLU A 181 5.68 2.55 -2.27
C GLU A 181 7.18 2.59 -2.56
N GLU A 182 8.03 2.66 -1.53
CA GLU A 182 9.49 2.57 -1.71
C GLU A 182 9.98 1.12 -1.65
N GLU A 183 9.19 0.20 -1.11
CA GLU A 183 9.53 -1.21 -0.95
C GLU A 183 8.89 -2.09 -2.03
N LEU A 184 7.74 -1.64 -2.56
CA LEU A 184 6.94 -2.34 -3.55
C LEU A 184 6.74 -1.47 -4.78
N ARG A 185 6.96 -2.08 -5.93
CA ARG A 185 6.72 -1.46 -7.25
C ARG A 185 5.39 -1.96 -7.80
N GLY A 186 4.71 -1.10 -8.55
CA GLY A 186 3.51 -1.46 -9.31
C GLY A 186 2.23 -1.52 -8.49
N LEU A 187 2.18 -0.80 -7.36
CA LEU A 187 0.96 -0.64 -6.56
C LEU A 187 -0.05 0.25 -7.30
N LEU A 188 -1.33 -0.10 -7.25
CA LEU A 188 -2.42 0.69 -7.81
C LEU A 188 -2.49 2.09 -7.21
N VAL A 189 -2.29 2.19 -5.90
CA VAL A 189 -2.25 3.48 -5.19
C VAL A 189 -1.04 4.35 -5.58
N ASP A 190 0.11 3.74 -5.91
CA ASP A 190 1.30 4.47 -6.40
C ASP A 190 1.04 5.02 -7.81
N TYR A 191 0.41 4.23 -8.68
CA TYR A 191 -0.03 4.68 -10.01
C TYR A 191 -1.03 5.85 -9.91
N ALA A 192 -2.06 5.73 -9.07
CA ALA A 192 -3.06 6.78 -8.90
C ALA A 192 -2.45 8.10 -8.41
N THR A 193 -1.55 8.05 -7.43
CA THR A 193 -0.91 9.27 -6.93
C THR A 193 0.11 9.86 -7.93
N ASN A 194 0.96 9.02 -8.54
CA ASN A 194 2.11 9.52 -9.30
C ASN A 194 1.86 9.72 -10.79
N GLU A 195 0.98 8.92 -11.39
CA GLU A 195 0.63 9.01 -12.81
C GLU A 195 -0.67 9.80 -13.01
N LEU A 196 -1.72 9.52 -12.23
CA LEU A 196 -3.00 10.24 -12.34
C LEU A 196 -3.05 11.55 -11.54
N GLY A 197 -2.17 11.73 -10.55
CA GLY A 197 -2.11 12.94 -9.74
C GLY A 197 -3.26 13.10 -8.74
N ILE A 198 -3.98 12.02 -8.44
CA ILE A 198 -5.12 12.02 -7.52
C ILE A 198 -4.71 11.50 -6.14
N LEU A 199 -5.48 11.79 -5.10
CA LEU A 199 -5.20 11.26 -3.77
C LEU A 199 -5.45 9.75 -3.74
N SER A 200 -4.61 8.97 -3.06
CA SER A 200 -4.85 7.53 -2.92
C SER A 200 -4.51 7.00 -1.53
N LEU A 201 -5.21 5.93 -1.13
CA LEU A 201 -4.88 5.12 0.02
C LEU A 201 -5.31 3.67 -0.20
N LEU A 202 -4.71 2.77 0.59
CA LEU A 202 -5.09 1.37 0.67
C LEU A 202 -5.58 1.07 2.08
N VAL A 203 -6.64 0.28 2.20
CA VAL A 203 -7.20 -0.16 3.48
C VAL A 203 -7.19 -1.67 3.54
N GLU A 204 -6.64 -2.21 4.62
CA GLU A 204 -6.60 -3.64 4.93
C GLU A 204 -7.55 -3.88 6.09
N ALA A 205 -8.69 -4.53 5.83
CA ALA A 205 -9.82 -4.55 6.77
C ALA A 205 -9.83 -5.69 7.80
N GLY A 206 -8.88 -6.60 7.72
CA GLY A 206 -8.88 -7.84 8.52
C GLY A 206 -8.38 -9.01 7.69
N THR A 207 -8.65 -10.24 8.13
CA THR A 207 -8.30 -11.42 7.34
C THR A 207 -9.28 -11.67 6.20
N HIS A 208 -8.83 -12.39 5.17
CA HIS A 208 -9.64 -12.74 4.00
C HIS A 208 -11.00 -13.37 4.35
N ASP A 209 -11.04 -14.14 5.44
CA ASP A 209 -12.19 -14.91 5.91
C ASP A 209 -12.97 -14.24 7.06
N ASP A 210 -12.52 -13.07 7.53
CA ASP A 210 -13.22 -12.35 8.61
C ASP A 210 -14.51 -11.70 8.07
N PRO A 211 -15.70 -12.13 8.52
CA PRO A 211 -16.96 -11.53 8.07
C PRO A 211 -17.06 -10.04 8.44
N GLU A 212 -16.34 -9.58 9.46
CA GLU A 212 -16.32 -8.18 9.85
C GLU A 212 -15.53 -7.30 8.87
N SER A 213 -14.68 -7.88 8.01
CA SER A 213 -13.91 -7.13 7.01
C SER A 213 -14.81 -6.29 6.10
N VAL A 214 -16.03 -6.75 5.79
CA VAL A 214 -17.01 -5.99 5.00
C VAL A 214 -17.43 -4.73 5.76
N THR A 215 -17.83 -4.86 7.03
CA THR A 215 -18.31 -3.71 7.82
C THR A 215 -17.19 -2.73 8.16
N VAL A 216 -15.95 -3.21 8.28
CA VAL A 216 -14.75 -2.38 8.43
C VAL A 216 -14.47 -1.58 7.15
N HIS A 217 -14.54 -2.21 5.97
CA HIS A 217 -14.43 -1.48 4.71
C HIS A 217 -15.56 -0.46 4.53
N GLU A 218 -16.81 -0.80 4.86
CA GLU A 218 -17.93 0.17 4.84
C GLU A 218 -17.59 1.39 5.70
N ALA A 219 -17.14 1.17 6.94
CA ALA A 219 -16.77 2.24 7.85
C ALA A 219 -15.62 3.11 7.31
N ALA A 220 -14.63 2.49 6.66
CA ALA A 220 -13.53 3.21 6.03
C ALA A 220 -14.02 4.08 4.86
N ILE A 221 -14.85 3.52 3.97
CA ILE A 221 -15.43 4.25 2.84
C ILE A 221 -16.26 5.43 3.35
N TRP A 222 -17.17 5.23 4.31
CA TRP A 222 -17.98 6.33 4.88
C TRP A 222 -17.12 7.43 5.50
N THR A 223 -16.07 7.05 6.22
CA THR A 223 -15.12 8.02 6.78
C THR A 223 -14.45 8.84 5.69
N ILE A 224 -14.05 8.20 4.58
CA ILE A 224 -13.43 8.89 3.43
C ILE A 224 -14.45 9.80 2.73
N LEU A 225 -15.68 9.34 2.51
CA LEU A 225 -16.76 10.14 1.92
C LEU A 225 -17.00 11.43 2.72
N GLN A 226 -17.03 11.35 4.06
CA GLN A 226 -17.13 12.54 4.91
C GLN A 226 -15.88 13.42 4.85
N HIS A 227 -14.68 12.84 4.91
CA HIS A 227 -13.43 13.61 4.82
C HIS A 227 -13.27 14.35 3.49
N ARG A 228 -13.83 13.79 2.42
CA ARG A 228 -13.90 14.42 1.10
C ARG A 228 -15.10 15.35 0.95
N GLY A 229 -16.07 15.33 1.86
CA GLY A 229 -17.23 16.22 1.84
C GLY A 229 -18.33 15.80 0.85
N LEU A 230 -18.40 14.50 0.51
CA LEU A 230 -19.52 13.92 -0.23
C LEU A 230 -20.76 13.76 0.66
N VAL A 231 -20.53 13.51 1.95
CA VAL A 231 -21.56 13.47 3.00
C VAL A 231 -21.10 14.32 4.19
N ASP A 232 -22.07 14.89 4.92
CA ASP A 232 -21.77 15.73 6.09
C ASP A 232 -21.56 14.88 7.37
N ASP A 233 -22.32 13.78 7.51
CA ASP A 233 -22.28 12.88 8.66
C ASP A 233 -22.25 11.41 8.21
N ALA A 234 -21.06 10.81 8.29
CA ALA A 234 -20.81 9.41 7.95
C ALA A 234 -21.60 8.44 8.82
N GLN A 235 -21.75 8.69 10.13
CA GLN A 235 -22.44 7.76 11.03
C GLN A 235 -23.93 7.70 10.70
N ARG A 236 -24.54 8.88 10.49
CA ARG A 236 -25.94 8.98 10.08
C ARG A 236 -26.19 8.34 8.71
N ALA A 237 -25.31 8.60 7.74
CA ALA A 237 -25.42 8.03 6.39
C ALA A 237 -25.23 6.50 6.38
N ALA A 238 -24.32 5.99 7.21
CA ALA A 238 -24.02 4.56 7.29
C ALA A 238 -25.08 3.75 8.05
N GLY A 239 -25.77 4.39 9.01
CA GLY A 239 -26.73 3.74 9.91
C GLY A 239 -26.09 2.98 11.07
N PHE A 240 -24.80 3.21 11.36
CA PHE A 240 -24.07 2.58 12.47
C PHE A 240 -22.91 3.46 12.96
N ASP A 241 -22.32 3.15 14.11
CA ASP A 241 -21.16 3.87 14.63
C ASP A 241 -19.87 3.51 13.85
N VAL A 242 -19.63 4.28 12.78
CA VAL A 242 -18.45 4.21 11.92
C VAL A 242 -17.14 4.33 12.72
N ALA A 243 -17.07 5.27 13.67
CA ALA A 243 -15.86 5.53 14.44
C ALA A 243 -15.57 4.41 15.45
N GLN A 244 -16.59 3.85 16.08
CA GLN A 244 -16.44 2.67 16.94
C GLN A 244 -16.01 1.45 16.12
N ARG A 245 -16.58 1.24 14.93
CA ARG A 245 -16.21 0.12 14.05
C ARG A 245 -14.73 0.14 13.69
N LEU A 246 -14.20 1.28 13.24
CA LEU A 246 -12.78 1.42 12.91
C LEU A 246 -11.87 1.31 14.14
N ARG A 247 -12.27 1.87 15.29
CA ARG A 247 -11.50 1.74 16.54
C ARG A 247 -11.41 0.30 17.02
N ALA A 248 -12.50 -0.46 16.94
CA ALA A 248 -12.54 -1.87 17.30
C ALA A 248 -11.59 -2.69 16.41
N ALA A 249 -11.69 -2.50 15.09
CA ALA A 249 -10.85 -3.20 14.11
C ALA A 249 -9.35 -2.86 14.23
N ALA A 250 -9.03 -1.60 14.59
CA ALA A 250 -7.66 -1.17 14.85
C ALA A 250 -7.06 -1.72 16.15
N GLY A 251 -7.91 -2.08 17.12
CA GLY A 251 -7.53 -2.55 18.44
C GLY A 251 -6.51 -1.63 19.13
N ARG A 252 -5.47 -2.25 19.72
CA ARG A 252 -4.41 -1.53 20.45
C ARG A 252 -3.54 -0.63 19.57
N GLN A 253 -3.66 -0.71 18.25
CA GLN A 253 -2.84 0.04 17.31
C GLN A 253 -3.55 1.29 16.75
N ALA A 254 -4.79 1.55 17.17
CA ALA A 254 -5.57 2.73 16.78
C ALA A 254 -4.75 4.03 16.88
N ALA A 255 -4.87 4.86 15.84
CA ALA A 255 -4.22 6.17 15.69
C ALA A 255 -2.67 6.17 15.79
N LYS A 256 -2.01 5.01 15.67
CA LYS A 256 -0.55 4.93 15.60
C LYS A 256 -0.07 4.99 14.16
N THR A 257 1.09 5.59 13.96
CA THR A 257 1.76 5.65 12.65
C THR A 257 3.01 4.78 12.67
N PHE A 258 3.28 4.10 11.58
CA PHE A 258 4.40 3.19 11.40
C PHE A 258 5.11 3.47 10.08
N ASP A 259 6.38 3.09 10.03
CA ASP A 259 7.26 3.18 8.87
C ASP A 259 7.96 1.84 8.66
N ILE A 260 8.16 1.46 7.40
CA ILE A 260 8.75 0.16 7.02
C ILE A 260 10.26 0.23 7.10
N ARG A 261 10.83 -0.74 7.81
CA ARG A 261 12.28 -0.88 7.99
C ARG A 261 12.87 -1.98 7.15
N CYS A 262 12.11 -3.01 6.85
CA CYS A 262 12.58 -4.13 6.08
C CYS A 262 11.41 -4.85 5.43
N ARG A 263 11.63 -5.26 4.19
CA ARG A 263 10.83 -6.21 3.43
C ARG A 263 11.62 -7.50 3.26
N VAL A 264 10.96 -8.64 3.45
CA VAL A 264 11.55 -9.95 3.19
C VAL A 264 10.63 -10.71 2.21
N PRO A 265 11.13 -11.12 1.02
CA PRO A 265 10.35 -11.91 0.08
C PRO A 265 10.28 -13.38 0.51
N VAL A 266 9.32 -14.13 -0.03
CA VAL A 266 9.17 -15.59 0.17
C VAL A 266 10.41 -16.33 -0.31
N GLY A 267 10.89 -16.01 -1.51
CA GLY A 267 12.07 -16.62 -2.14
C GLY A 267 11.89 -18.09 -2.51
N SER A 268 13.01 -18.73 -2.86
CA SER A 268 13.07 -20.16 -3.20
C SER A 268 14.26 -20.84 -2.48
N PRO A 269 14.07 -21.95 -1.75
CA PRO A 269 12.79 -22.53 -1.33
C PRO A 269 11.90 -21.54 -0.55
N PRO A 270 10.56 -21.70 -0.56
CA PRO A 270 9.66 -20.73 0.03
C PRO A 270 9.81 -20.67 1.56
N LEU A 271 9.71 -19.46 2.11
CA LEU A 271 9.62 -19.28 3.55
C LEU A 271 8.27 -19.72 4.09
N GLU A 272 8.31 -20.37 5.26
CA GLU A 272 7.15 -20.75 6.04
C GLU A 272 7.15 -19.95 7.35
N MET A 273 6.11 -19.15 7.57
CA MET A 273 6.01 -18.31 8.75
C MET A 273 5.79 -19.17 10.00
N ALA A 274 6.57 -18.94 11.04
CA ALA A 274 6.37 -19.64 12.32
C ALA A 274 4.98 -19.30 12.91
N GLU A 275 4.35 -20.22 13.65
CA GLU A 275 3.04 -19.95 14.28
C GLU A 275 3.08 -18.73 15.21
N SER A 276 4.21 -18.54 15.90
CA SER A 276 4.42 -17.42 16.80
C SER A 276 4.58 -16.06 16.10
N SER A 277 4.68 -16.04 14.76
CA SER A 277 4.87 -14.86 13.92
C SER A 277 3.53 -14.19 13.59
N GLN A 278 3.05 -13.39 14.54
CA GLN A 278 1.79 -12.64 14.44
C GLN A 278 2.04 -11.18 14.05
N ALA A 279 1.06 -10.57 13.37
CA ALA A 279 1.12 -9.15 13.02
C ALA A 279 1.25 -8.27 14.28
N PHE A 280 2.02 -7.19 14.17
CA PHE A 280 2.34 -6.23 15.23
C PHE A 280 3.07 -6.81 16.46
N LYS A 281 3.57 -8.05 16.39
CA LYS A 281 4.38 -8.64 17.48
C LYS A 281 5.80 -8.09 17.47
N ARG A 282 6.35 -7.79 18.65
CA ARG A 282 7.73 -7.32 18.80
C ARG A 282 8.73 -8.37 18.31
N VAL A 283 9.69 -7.94 17.49
CA VAL A 283 10.81 -8.75 17.02
C VAL A 283 12.14 -8.05 17.25
N TRP A 284 13.18 -8.85 17.48
CA TRP A 284 14.55 -8.42 17.75
C TRP A 284 15.51 -9.01 16.73
N LYS A 285 16.36 -8.15 16.15
CA LYS A 285 17.28 -8.51 15.08
C LYS A 285 18.19 -9.66 15.50
N GLY A 286 18.22 -10.72 14.69
CA GLY A 286 19.09 -11.87 14.91
C GLY A 286 18.75 -12.74 16.13
N ILE A 287 17.67 -12.42 16.86
CA ILE A 287 17.23 -13.15 18.05
C ILE A 287 15.89 -13.84 17.78
N THR A 288 14.88 -13.07 17.35
CA THR A 288 13.53 -13.62 17.16
C THR A 288 13.47 -14.46 15.89
N THR A 289 13.18 -15.75 16.02
CA THR A 289 12.81 -16.62 14.89
C THR A 289 11.44 -16.22 14.35
N VAL A 290 11.35 -16.01 13.04
CA VAL A 290 10.12 -15.54 12.38
C VAL A 290 9.62 -16.51 11.31
N ALA A 291 10.50 -17.30 10.72
CA ALA A 291 10.15 -18.25 9.67
C ALA A 291 11.16 -19.39 9.61
N THR A 292 10.82 -20.42 8.83
CA THR A 292 11.71 -21.52 8.46
C THR A 292 11.76 -21.66 6.95
N ARG A 293 12.86 -22.23 6.44
CA ARG A 293 13.03 -22.59 5.03
C ARG A 293 13.52 -24.02 4.95
N GLN A 294 12.77 -24.86 4.23
CA GLN A 294 13.15 -26.25 4.01
C GLN A 294 14.09 -26.34 2.81
N HIS A 295 15.31 -26.82 3.04
CA HIS A 295 16.24 -27.25 2.00
C HIS A 295 16.29 -28.78 1.99
N PRO A 296 16.75 -29.43 0.89
CA PRO A 296 16.81 -30.90 0.81
C PRO A 296 17.52 -31.58 1.99
N ASP A 297 18.59 -30.95 2.50
CA ASP A 297 19.45 -31.54 3.53
C ASP A 297 19.30 -30.88 4.92
N ARG A 298 18.54 -29.79 5.04
CA ARG A 298 18.41 -29.04 6.31
C ARG A 298 17.21 -28.12 6.37
N THR A 299 16.70 -27.90 7.58
CA THR A 299 15.80 -26.79 7.87
C THR A 299 16.59 -25.57 8.31
N GLU A 300 16.52 -24.49 7.53
CA GLU A 300 17.09 -23.19 7.88
C GLU A 300 16.10 -22.40 8.74
N THR A 301 16.56 -21.91 9.89
CA THR A 301 15.78 -21.00 10.73
C THR A 301 16.04 -19.55 10.32
N VAL A 302 14.98 -18.82 10.00
CA VAL A 302 15.06 -17.41 9.63
C VAL A 302 14.71 -16.53 10.82
N ARG A 303 15.65 -15.66 11.19
CA ARG A 303 15.50 -14.69 12.27
C ARG A 303 15.18 -13.31 11.72
N ALA A 304 14.57 -12.47 12.55
CA ALA A 304 14.21 -11.10 12.17
C ALA A 304 15.44 -10.31 11.70
N PRO A 305 15.39 -9.64 10.53
CA PRO A 305 16.52 -8.89 9.98
C PRO A 305 16.72 -7.52 10.64
N ALA A 306 15.70 -7.03 11.37
CA ALA A 306 15.69 -5.74 12.05
C ALA A 306 14.84 -5.80 13.33
N ASP A 307 15.15 -4.91 14.29
CA ASP A 307 14.27 -4.72 15.44
C ASP A 307 13.01 -3.96 15.01
N GLY A 308 11.84 -4.39 15.45
CA GLY A 308 10.60 -3.68 15.13
C GLY A 308 9.38 -4.45 15.59
N LEU A 309 8.29 -4.28 14.86
CA LEU A 309 7.13 -5.15 14.92
C LEU A 309 7.07 -5.96 13.62
N LEU A 310 6.82 -7.26 13.73
CA LEU A 310 6.53 -8.09 12.57
C LEU A 310 5.23 -7.62 11.93
N PHE A 311 5.17 -7.60 10.60
CA PHE A 311 4.04 -7.06 9.87
C PHE A 311 3.73 -7.88 8.62
N MET A 312 2.43 -8.05 8.33
CA MET A 312 1.87 -8.86 7.24
C MET A 312 2.59 -10.21 7.01
N PRO A 313 2.65 -11.10 8.00
CA PRO A 313 3.22 -12.43 7.80
C PRO A 313 2.35 -13.24 6.83
N ASN A 314 2.90 -13.58 5.66
CA ASN A 314 2.18 -14.24 4.59
C ASN A 314 1.89 -15.70 4.92
N ARG A 315 0.61 -16.05 4.91
CA ARG A 315 0.10 -17.41 5.14
C ARG A 315 -0.81 -17.90 4.02
N GLN A 316 -0.67 -17.31 2.84
CA GLN A 316 -1.44 -17.72 1.66
C GLN A 316 -1.15 -19.19 1.32
N ALA A 317 -2.17 -19.87 0.81
CA ALA A 317 -2.08 -21.26 0.37
C ALA A 317 -1.11 -21.41 -0.81
N ARG A 318 -1.14 -20.45 -1.73
CA ARG A 318 -0.20 -20.34 -2.85
C ARG A 318 0.74 -19.17 -2.58
N ARG A 319 2.04 -19.45 -2.58
CA ARG A 319 3.10 -18.45 -2.41
C ARG A 319 4.05 -18.55 -3.58
N ARG A 320 4.36 -17.41 -4.18
CA ARG A 320 5.35 -17.28 -5.24
C ARG A 320 6.65 -16.70 -4.69
N PRO A 321 7.81 -16.97 -5.30
CA PRO A 321 9.09 -16.48 -4.80
C PRO A 321 9.17 -14.94 -4.65
N GLU A 322 8.47 -14.22 -5.50
CA GLU A 322 8.39 -12.75 -5.53
C GLU A 322 7.41 -12.15 -4.51
N ASP A 323 6.53 -12.97 -3.94
CA ASP A 323 5.58 -12.54 -2.92
C ASP A 323 6.32 -12.08 -1.67
N ASP A 324 5.66 -11.24 -0.89
CA ASP A 324 6.17 -10.77 0.39
C ASP A 324 5.96 -11.84 1.45
N ALA A 325 7.03 -12.25 2.14
CA ALA A 325 6.91 -13.17 3.28
C ALA A 325 6.47 -12.41 4.53
N PHE A 326 7.13 -11.30 4.83
CA PHE A 326 6.79 -10.40 5.93
C PHE A 326 7.55 -9.08 5.82
N PHE A 327 7.14 -8.13 6.64
CA PHE A 327 7.80 -6.85 6.84
C PHE A 327 8.18 -6.66 8.31
N VAL A 328 9.09 -5.73 8.56
CA VAL A 328 9.36 -5.20 9.90
C VAL A 328 9.07 -3.71 9.90
N ILE A 329 8.17 -3.27 10.77
CA ILE A 329 7.76 -1.86 10.89
C ILE A 329 8.21 -1.27 12.24
N ARG A 330 8.31 0.05 12.31
CA ARG A 330 8.58 0.79 13.55
C ARG A 330 7.58 1.93 13.73
N PRO A 331 7.18 2.22 14.99
CA PRO A 331 6.32 3.36 15.26
C PRO A 331 7.04 4.68 14.95
N VAL A 332 6.31 5.59 14.31
CA VAL A 332 6.73 6.96 14.03
C VAL A 332 6.07 7.90 15.01
N TRP A 333 6.86 8.76 15.63
CA TRP A 333 6.36 9.67 16.66
C TRP A 333 5.59 10.82 16.02
N ARG A 334 4.41 11.16 16.56
CA ARG A 334 3.58 12.27 16.05
C ARG A 334 4.32 13.60 15.99
N ARG A 335 5.23 13.85 16.94
CA ARG A 335 6.07 15.06 16.95
C ARG A 335 6.99 15.12 15.73
N LEU A 336 7.57 13.98 15.34
CA LEU A 336 8.42 13.90 14.14
C LEU A 336 7.60 14.13 12.86
N MET A 337 6.36 13.63 12.81
CA MET A 337 5.43 13.89 11.70
C MET A 337 5.08 15.38 11.58
N TRP A 338 4.84 16.05 12.70
CA TRP A 338 4.58 17.49 12.73
C TRP A 338 5.80 18.32 12.34
N MET A 339 6.99 17.94 12.80
CA MET A 339 8.25 18.56 12.39
C MET A 339 8.47 18.38 10.89
N SER A 340 8.27 17.17 10.36
CA SER A 340 8.33 16.87 8.93
C SER A 340 7.40 17.77 8.13
N ALA A 341 6.12 17.84 8.52
CA ALA A 341 5.13 18.67 7.84
C ALA A 341 5.52 20.16 7.88
N SER A 342 6.06 20.63 9.00
CA SER A 342 6.52 22.02 9.16
C SER A 342 7.73 22.34 8.28
N LEU A 343 8.70 21.41 8.20
CA LEU A 343 9.88 21.56 7.35
C LEU A 343 9.49 21.55 5.87
N ARG A 344 8.65 20.61 5.43
CA ARG A 344 8.20 20.48 4.03
C ARG A 344 7.55 21.75 3.47
N ARG A 345 6.82 22.50 4.31
CA ARG A 345 6.16 23.76 3.93
C ARG A 345 7.14 24.93 3.79
N ARG A 346 8.33 24.84 4.38
CA ARG A 346 9.31 25.94 4.38
C ARG A 346 10.20 25.82 3.14
N GLY A 347 9.95 26.62 2.10
CA GLY A 347 10.73 26.59 0.85
C GLY A 347 12.26 26.70 1.02
N TRP A 348 12.73 27.35 2.09
CA TRP A 348 14.17 27.46 2.38
C TRP A 348 14.83 26.14 2.78
N THR A 349 14.10 25.19 3.38
CA THR A 349 14.69 23.91 3.81
C THR A 349 15.12 23.07 2.63
N HIS A 350 14.34 23.11 1.53
CA HIS A 350 14.67 22.45 0.27
C HIS A 350 15.88 23.09 -0.40
N ARG A 351 16.05 24.42 -0.26
CA ARG A 351 17.25 25.14 -0.75
C ARG A 351 18.50 24.74 0.02
N VAL A 352 18.40 24.63 1.36
CA VAL A 352 19.50 24.16 2.20
C VAL A 352 19.88 22.73 1.84
N LEU A 353 18.90 21.84 1.68
CA LEU A 353 19.15 20.46 1.28
C LEU A 353 19.87 20.37 -0.08
N ALA A 354 19.43 21.17 -1.05
CA ALA A 354 20.05 21.24 -2.39
C ALA A 354 21.43 21.90 -2.41
N ALA A 355 21.82 22.64 -1.36
CA ALA A 355 23.11 23.28 -1.23
C ALA A 355 24.15 22.42 -0.49
N LEU A 356 23.77 21.23 0.01
CA LEU A 356 24.69 20.34 0.69
C LEU A 356 25.74 19.76 -0.28
N PRO A 357 27.01 19.63 0.14
CA PRO A 357 28.03 18.99 -0.68
C PRO A 357 27.60 17.59 -1.13
N GLY A 358 27.68 17.32 -2.43
CA GLY A 358 27.28 16.04 -3.01
C GLY A 358 25.79 15.91 -3.32
N VAL A 359 24.98 16.93 -3.06
CA VAL A 359 23.58 17.02 -3.51
C VAL A 359 23.51 17.91 -4.75
N ARG A 360 22.91 17.40 -5.83
CA ARG A 360 22.66 18.15 -7.06
C ARG A 360 21.18 18.14 -7.36
N ARG A 361 20.62 19.29 -7.72
CA ARG A 361 19.25 19.38 -8.21
C ARG A 361 19.21 19.06 -9.70
N THR A 362 18.42 18.08 -10.09
CA THR A 362 18.25 17.69 -11.51
C THR A 362 17.03 18.37 -12.11
N ASP A 363 15.94 18.48 -11.34
CA ASP A 363 14.72 19.18 -11.75
C ASP A 363 14.02 19.87 -10.56
N ALA A 364 12.79 20.34 -10.75
CA ALA A 364 12.04 21.03 -9.70
C ALA A 364 11.82 20.19 -8.42
N VAL A 365 11.77 18.86 -8.55
CA VAL A 365 11.38 17.89 -7.51
C VAL A 365 12.45 16.83 -7.24
N THR A 366 13.44 16.66 -8.11
CA THR A 366 14.42 15.57 -8.04
C THR A 366 15.79 16.08 -7.61
N LEU A 367 16.39 15.37 -6.64
CA LEU A 367 17.76 15.55 -6.19
C LEU A 367 18.56 14.26 -6.43
N GLU A 368 19.79 14.45 -6.90
CA GLU A 368 20.82 13.43 -7.00
C GLU A 368 21.80 13.61 -5.83
N VAL A 369 21.96 12.57 -5.02
CA VAL A 369 22.78 12.61 -3.80
C VAL A 369 23.91 11.61 -3.93
N ASP A 370 25.15 12.04 -3.71
CA ASP A 370 26.30 11.15 -3.65
C ASP A 370 26.09 10.05 -2.60
N HIS A 371 26.35 8.79 -2.96
CA HIS A 371 26.07 7.63 -2.13
C HIS A 371 26.66 7.74 -0.71
N GLY A 372 27.87 8.27 -0.57
CA GLY A 372 28.49 8.35 0.75
C GLY A 372 27.93 9.49 1.61
N VAL A 373 27.39 10.54 0.98
CA VAL A 373 26.62 11.61 1.67
C VAL A 373 25.21 11.10 2.01
N ALA A 374 24.58 10.33 1.13
CA ALA A 374 23.32 9.63 1.39
C ALA A 374 23.45 8.60 2.53
N ALA A 375 24.61 7.99 2.71
CA ALA A 375 24.87 7.12 3.86
C ALA A 375 24.80 7.87 5.20
N LEU A 376 25.04 9.20 5.23
CA LEU A 376 24.84 10.08 6.40
C LEU A 376 23.41 10.61 6.48
N MET A 377 22.86 11.06 5.35
CA MET A 377 21.48 11.50 5.21
C MET A 377 20.58 10.30 4.98
N THR A 378 20.16 9.63 6.06
CA THR A 378 19.29 8.44 5.95
C THR A 378 18.08 8.71 5.07
N ARG A 379 17.50 7.61 4.58
CA ARG A 379 16.07 7.53 4.26
C ARG A 379 15.20 8.37 5.21
N ASP A 380 15.38 8.25 6.54
CA ASP A 380 14.62 9.05 7.53
C ASP A 380 14.83 10.58 7.39
N VAL A 381 16.03 11.04 7.04
CA VAL A 381 16.30 12.48 6.84
C VAL A 381 15.61 12.97 5.56
N PHE A 382 15.71 12.23 4.45
CA PHE A 382 15.00 12.58 3.22
C PHE A 382 13.48 12.56 3.40
N HIS A 383 12.96 11.56 4.12
CA HIS A 383 11.54 11.51 4.51
C HIS A 383 11.12 12.69 5.36
N LEU A 384 11.98 13.20 6.25
CA LEU A 384 11.67 14.40 7.04
C LEU A 384 11.35 15.59 6.12
N PHE A 385 12.11 15.76 5.03
CA PHE A 385 11.92 16.80 4.03
C PHE A 385 10.93 16.44 2.90
N GLY A 386 10.33 15.25 2.91
CA GLY A 386 9.34 14.82 1.92
C GLY A 386 9.92 14.34 0.60
N TYR A 387 11.18 13.91 0.62
CA TYR A 387 11.83 13.23 -0.49
C TYR A 387 11.74 11.73 -0.32
N ARG A 388 11.30 11.04 -1.37
CA ARG A 388 11.31 9.57 -1.46
C ARG A 388 12.56 9.09 -2.17
N VAL A 389 13.03 7.90 -1.83
CA VAL A 389 14.20 7.29 -2.49
C VAL A 389 13.72 6.44 -3.68
N HIS A 390 14.09 6.82 -4.91
CA HIS A 390 13.68 6.13 -6.14
C HIS A 390 14.70 5.09 -6.61
N GLN A 391 15.98 5.41 -6.48
CA GLN A 391 17.08 4.51 -6.80
C GLN A 391 18.11 4.62 -5.69
N SER A 392 18.36 3.51 -5.02
CA SER A 392 19.41 3.38 -4.02
C SER A 392 20.15 2.06 -4.18
N ARG A 393 21.40 2.03 -3.74
CA ARG A 393 22.03 0.75 -3.41
C ARG A 393 21.53 0.31 -2.03
N PRO A 394 21.16 -0.96 -1.83
CA PRO A 394 20.79 -1.47 -0.52
C PRO A 394 21.97 -1.26 0.42
N THR A 395 21.77 -0.38 1.40
CA THR A 395 22.78 -0.16 2.45
C THR A 395 22.30 -0.93 3.68
N PRO A 396 23.09 -1.88 4.21
CA PRO A 396 22.70 -2.55 5.45
C PRO A 396 22.51 -1.50 6.54
N TYR A 397 21.45 -1.65 7.35
CA TYR A 397 21.18 -0.75 8.47
C TYR A 397 22.39 -0.69 9.41
N GLN A 398 22.96 0.50 9.60
CA GLN A 398 24.08 0.77 10.49
C GLN A 398 23.67 1.78 11.57
N ARG A 399 24.28 1.66 12.76
CA ARG A 399 24.03 2.59 13.88
C ARG A 399 24.63 3.97 13.55
N MET A 400 24.00 5.04 14.06
CA MET A 400 24.39 6.45 13.81
C MET A 400 25.90 6.75 13.92
N PRO A 401 26.62 6.32 14.99
CA PRO A 401 28.06 6.67 15.11
C PRO A 401 28.91 6.05 14.00
N MET A 402 28.64 4.82 13.60
CA MET A 402 29.38 4.15 12.53
C MET A 402 29.12 4.79 11.16
N ARG A 403 27.90 5.33 10.97
CA ARG A 403 27.51 6.05 9.75
C ARG A 403 28.18 7.42 9.64
N ALA A 404 28.27 8.15 10.75
CA ALA A 404 28.98 9.42 10.81
C ALA A 404 30.45 9.25 10.40
N LEU A 405 31.11 8.20 10.90
CA LEU A 405 32.49 7.88 10.54
C LEU A 405 32.67 7.55 9.04
N LEU A 406 31.78 6.73 8.48
CA LEU A 406 31.81 6.36 7.05
C LEU A 406 31.47 7.52 6.11
N ALA A 407 30.80 8.57 6.60
CA ALA A 407 30.43 9.74 5.82
C ALA A 407 31.57 10.75 5.63
N ILE A 408 32.56 10.79 6.53
CA ILE A 408 33.69 11.73 6.46
C ILE A 408 34.45 11.64 5.13
N PRO A 409 34.93 10.46 4.68
CA PRO A 409 35.61 10.35 3.39
C PRO A 409 34.69 10.58 2.19
N ALA A 410 33.37 10.43 2.36
CA ALA A 410 32.41 10.74 1.31
C ALA A 410 32.17 12.23 1.14
N ILE A 411 32.03 12.97 2.24
CA ILE A 411 31.92 14.43 2.23
C ILE A 411 33.19 15.04 1.64
N ALA A 412 34.37 14.55 2.03
CA ALA A 412 35.64 15.00 1.45
C ALA A 412 35.68 14.79 -0.07
N ARG A 413 35.28 13.60 -0.55
CA ARG A 413 35.17 13.32 -2.00
C ARG A 413 34.13 14.22 -2.69
N ALA A 414 32.99 14.47 -2.07
CA ALA A 414 31.95 15.35 -2.60
C ALA A 414 32.44 16.81 -2.74
N VAL A 415 33.21 17.31 -1.76
CA VAL A 415 33.84 18.63 -1.80
C VAL A 415 34.91 18.69 -2.90
N LEU A 416 35.77 17.68 -3.01
CA LEU A 416 36.79 17.61 -4.08
C LEU A 416 36.16 17.56 -5.47
N ARG A 417 35.03 16.85 -5.64
CA ARG A 417 34.24 16.84 -6.89
C ARG A 417 33.65 18.21 -7.20
N ALA A 418 33.09 18.89 -6.20
CA ALA A 418 32.56 20.24 -6.36
C ALA A 418 33.65 21.25 -6.75
N ALA A 419 34.89 21.03 -6.29
CA ALA A 419 36.07 21.81 -6.67
C ALA A 419 36.70 21.39 -8.02
N GLY A 420 36.13 20.42 -8.74
CA GLY A 420 36.65 19.95 -10.03
C GLY A 420 37.89 19.04 -9.95
N LEU A 421 38.30 18.62 -8.75
CA LEU A 421 39.52 17.85 -8.50
C LEU A 421 39.33 16.33 -8.61
N LEU A 422 38.09 15.85 -8.78
CA LEU A 422 37.78 14.43 -8.91
C LEU A 422 36.67 14.21 -9.95
N LYS A 423 36.86 13.27 -10.88
CA LYS A 423 35.81 12.87 -11.85
C LYS A 423 34.73 12.03 -11.17
N ARG A 424 33.50 12.17 -11.67
CA ARG A 424 32.31 11.45 -11.17
C ARG A 424 32.07 10.18 -11.98
N THR A 425 31.59 9.13 -11.33
CA THR A 425 31.11 7.91 -11.99
C THR A 425 29.61 7.79 -11.78
N GLU A 426 28.85 7.42 -12.83
CA GLU A 426 27.38 7.30 -12.78
C GLU A 426 26.89 6.27 -11.74
N ARG A 427 27.76 5.33 -11.35
CA ARG A 427 27.44 4.23 -10.44
C ARG A 427 27.33 4.61 -8.95
N GLU A 428 27.46 5.89 -8.59
CA GLU A 428 27.62 6.34 -7.18
C GLU A 428 26.52 7.29 -6.65
N VAL A 429 25.35 7.36 -7.26
CA VAL A 429 24.34 8.38 -6.93
C VAL A 429 23.01 7.76 -6.47
N TRP A 430 22.41 8.33 -5.43
CA TRP A 430 21.03 8.09 -5.01
C TRP A 430 20.12 9.13 -5.66
N VAL A 431 18.98 8.69 -6.21
CA VAL A 431 17.97 9.59 -6.75
C VAL A 431 16.82 9.70 -5.76
N VAL A 432 16.57 10.91 -5.28
CA VAL A 432 15.44 11.20 -4.38
C VAL A 432 14.50 12.23 -5.00
N ARG A 433 13.19 12.05 -4.82
CA ARG A 433 12.16 12.91 -5.45
C ARG A 433 11.14 13.39 -4.45
N ARG A 434 10.79 14.67 -4.50
CA ARG A 434 9.73 15.26 -3.69
C ARG A 434 8.37 14.80 -4.20
N ARG A 435 7.44 14.56 -3.27
CA ARG A 435 6.06 14.17 -3.58
C ARG A 435 5.35 15.25 -4.39
N ARG A 436 4.70 14.86 -5.50
CA ARG A 436 3.92 15.78 -6.34
C ARG A 436 2.78 16.44 -5.56
N LEU A 437 2.08 15.66 -4.73
CA LEU A 437 0.99 16.15 -3.86
C LEU A 437 1.45 17.13 -2.76
N ASP A 438 2.76 17.22 -2.47
CA ASP A 438 3.30 18.20 -1.51
C ASP A 438 3.65 19.54 -2.17
N LEU A 439 3.50 19.66 -3.49
CA LEU A 439 3.72 20.89 -4.24
C LEU A 439 2.42 21.69 -4.26
N PRO A 440 2.48 23.03 -4.23
CA PRO A 440 1.32 23.85 -4.57
C PRO A 440 0.80 23.41 -5.94
N SER A 441 -0.53 23.27 -6.07
CA SER A 441 -1.17 23.12 -7.37
C SER A 441 -0.66 24.23 -8.28
N ARG A 442 -0.25 23.88 -9.52
CA ARG A 442 0.01 24.90 -10.54
C ARG A 442 -1.34 25.54 -10.83
N GLY A 443 -1.58 26.69 -10.20
CA GLY A 443 -2.72 27.55 -10.50
C GLY A 443 -2.59 28.16 -11.89
#